data_AF-A0A7Z9VGU4-F1
#
_entry.id   AF-A0A7Z9VGU4-F1
#
_cell.length_a   1.000
_cell.length_b   1.000
_cell.length_c   1.000
_cell.angle_alpha   90.00
_cell.angle_beta   90.00
_cell.angle_gamma   90.00
#
_symmetry.space_group_name_H-M   'P 1'
#
loop_
_entity.id
_entity.type
_entity.pdbx_description
1 polymer ?
#
loop_
_entity_poly.entity_id
_entity_poly.type
_entity_poly.pdbx_seq_one_letter_code
_entity_poly.pdbx_strand_id
1 'polypeptide(L)'
;MESTAGTFKENAKQALADAKLRDALAKLSDGFPVKRRDAAARLPEFDDLCDQAKAIKEHVLENLGFYLEAFEARVTEAGGTVHWCRSAAEARTTILRICKQAGAKTVTKSKSMISEEIAINEHLETHDVEPVETDLGEYIIQLRHEP
;
A
#
# COMPACT_ATOMS: atom_id res chain seq x y z
N MET A 1 7.11 -14.41 -5.08
CA MET A 1 6.58 -14.34 -6.46
C MET A 1 7.59 -13.55 -7.30
N GLU A 2 7.84 -13.94 -8.56
CA GLU A 2 8.91 -13.32 -9.37
C GLU A 2 8.45 -12.01 -10.02
N SER A 3 9.29 -10.98 -9.98
CA SER A 3 9.01 -9.67 -10.57
C SER A 3 9.01 -9.74 -12.10
N THR A 4 7.94 -9.23 -12.74
CA THR A 4 7.83 -9.09 -14.21
C THR A 4 8.31 -7.73 -14.72
N ALA A 5 8.85 -6.87 -13.86
CA ALA A 5 9.30 -5.53 -14.23
C ALA A 5 10.37 -5.54 -15.34
N GLY A 6 11.24 -6.57 -15.37
CA GLY A 6 12.27 -6.74 -16.39
C GLY A 6 11.73 -6.94 -17.82
N THR A 7 10.49 -7.40 -17.97
CA THR A 7 9.83 -7.61 -19.27
C THR A 7 8.78 -6.54 -19.59
N PHE A 8 8.81 -5.40 -18.89
CA PHE A 8 7.81 -4.33 -18.99
C PHE A 8 7.43 -3.96 -20.43
N LYS A 9 8.41 -3.78 -21.33
CA LYS A 9 8.14 -3.38 -22.72
C LYS A 9 7.28 -4.42 -23.48
N GLU A 10 7.52 -5.70 -23.23
CA GLU A 10 6.77 -6.77 -23.87
C GLU A 10 5.36 -6.87 -23.27
N ASN A 11 5.26 -6.83 -21.94
CA ASN A 11 3.98 -6.84 -21.23
C ASN A 11 3.10 -5.66 -21.68
N ALA A 12 3.69 -4.46 -21.79
CA ALA A 12 2.99 -3.27 -22.25
C ALA A 12 2.52 -3.41 -23.71
N LYS A 13 3.34 -3.98 -24.59
CA LYS A 13 2.96 -4.23 -25.99
C LYS A 13 1.77 -5.19 -26.09
N GLN A 14 1.78 -6.27 -25.31
CA GLN A 14 0.69 -7.23 -25.26
C GLN A 14 -0.58 -6.60 -24.69
N ALA A 15 -0.46 -5.84 -23.59
CA ALA A 15 -1.54 -5.09 -22.98
C ALA A 15 -2.19 -4.09 -23.96
N LEU A 16 -1.38 -3.36 -24.74
CA LEU A 16 -1.86 -2.43 -25.76
C LEU A 16 -2.59 -3.12 -26.93
N ALA A 17 -2.36 -4.42 -27.16
CA ALA A 17 -3.10 -5.18 -28.15
C ALA A 17 -4.49 -5.62 -27.66
N ASP A 18 -4.75 -5.61 -26.35
CA ASP A 18 -6.04 -5.97 -25.77
C ASP A 18 -7.09 -4.86 -26.01
N ALA A 19 -8.13 -5.17 -26.76
CA ALA A 19 -9.20 -4.23 -27.08
C ALA A 19 -10.02 -3.78 -25.87
N LYS A 20 -10.25 -4.66 -24.89
CA LYS A 20 -10.97 -4.32 -23.65
C LYS A 20 -10.13 -3.41 -22.79
N LEU A 21 -8.83 -3.70 -22.65
CA LEU A 21 -7.94 -2.85 -21.87
C LEU A 21 -7.79 -1.46 -22.49
N ARG A 22 -7.67 -1.39 -23.83
CA ARG A 22 -7.66 -0.10 -24.55
C ARG A 22 -8.94 0.71 -24.32
N ASP A 23 -10.11 0.09 -24.42
CA ASP A 23 -11.39 0.76 -24.17
C ASP A 23 -11.50 1.26 -22.72
N ALA A 24 -11.07 0.45 -21.75
CA ALA A 24 -11.03 0.85 -20.34
C ALA A 24 -10.08 2.04 -20.09
N LEU A 25 -8.87 2.00 -20.67
CA LEU A 25 -7.88 3.09 -20.55
C LEU A 25 -8.35 4.38 -21.23
N ALA A 26 -9.02 4.29 -22.38
CA ALA A 26 -9.58 5.46 -23.07
C ALA A 26 -10.62 6.17 -22.18
N LYS A 27 -11.55 5.40 -21.59
CA LYS A 27 -12.58 5.93 -20.68
C LYS A 27 -11.98 6.62 -19.43
N LEU A 28 -10.88 6.09 -18.90
CA LEU A 28 -10.15 6.70 -17.78
C LEU A 28 -9.50 8.03 -18.18
N SER A 29 -8.89 8.08 -19.36
CA SER A 29 -8.11 9.22 -19.87
C SER A 29 -8.98 10.46 -20.14
N ASP A 30 -10.21 10.27 -20.61
CA ASP A 30 -11.10 11.38 -20.96
C ASP A 30 -11.75 12.05 -19.73
N GLY A 31 -12.05 11.25 -18.70
CA GLY A 31 -12.87 11.70 -17.57
C GLY A 31 -12.08 12.24 -16.38
N PHE A 32 -11.08 11.50 -15.92
CA PHE A 32 -10.42 11.79 -14.66
C PHE A 32 -9.54 13.06 -14.70
N PRO A 33 -8.65 13.25 -15.71
CA PRO A 33 -7.78 14.44 -15.75
C PRO A 33 -8.59 15.74 -15.87
N VAL A 34 -9.65 15.74 -16.67
CA VAL A 34 -10.57 16.87 -16.83
C VAL A 34 -11.26 17.20 -15.51
N LYS A 35 -11.90 16.20 -14.87
CA LYS A 35 -12.57 16.40 -13.59
C LYS A 35 -11.62 16.85 -12.48
N ARG A 36 -10.39 16.32 -12.45
CA ARG A 36 -9.35 16.75 -11.50
C ARG A 36 -8.98 18.22 -11.74
N ARG A 37 -8.72 18.60 -12.99
CA ARG A 37 -8.40 19.98 -13.36
C ARG A 37 -9.54 20.93 -12.97
N ASP A 38 -10.77 20.58 -13.30
CA ASP A 38 -11.93 21.41 -13.00
C ASP A 38 -12.17 21.51 -11.48
N ALA A 39 -11.90 20.44 -10.72
CA ALA A 39 -11.94 20.48 -9.26
C ALA A 39 -10.85 21.38 -8.68
N ALA A 40 -9.62 21.30 -9.17
CA ALA A 40 -8.52 22.17 -8.76
C ALA A 40 -8.81 23.64 -9.10
N ALA A 41 -9.36 23.92 -10.29
CA ALA A 41 -9.72 25.28 -10.71
C ALA A 41 -10.80 25.94 -9.84
N ARG A 42 -11.62 25.15 -9.12
CA ARG A 42 -12.60 25.66 -8.15
C ARG A 42 -12.00 26.03 -6.80
N LEU A 43 -10.71 25.76 -6.58
CA LEU A 43 -9.98 26.05 -5.37
C LEU A 43 -8.76 26.93 -5.72
N PRO A 44 -8.91 28.27 -5.70
CA PRO A 44 -7.84 29.19 -6.11
C PRO A 44 -6.49 28.96 -5.41
N GLU A 45 -6.52 28.46 -4.18
CA GLU A 45 -5.36 28.13 -3.34
C GLU A 45 -4.83 26.69 -3.53
N PHE A 46 -5.28 25.95 -4.55
CA PHE A 46 -4.95 24.54 -4.74
C PHE A 46 -3.44 24.27 -4.78
N ASP A 47 -2.67 25.09 -5.51
CA ASP A 47 -1.23 24.93 -5.64
C ASP A 47 -0.52 25.26 -4.32
N ASP A 48 -0.94 26.32 -3.62
CA ASP A 48 -0.41 26.67 -2.29
C ASP A 48 -0.67 25.56 -1.26
N LEU A 49 -1.84 24.90 -1.31
CA LEU A 49 -2.15 23.76 -0.47
C LEU A 49 -1.30 22.53 -0.82
N CYS A 50 -0.98 22.33 -2.10
CA CYS A 50 -0.07 21.27 -2.53
C CYS A 50 1.34 21.51 -1.94
N ASP A 51 1.83 22.75 -2.02
CA ASP A 51 3.13 23.13 -1.47
C ASP A 51 3.17 23.01 0.05
N GLN A 52 2.10 23.42 0.75
CA GLN A 52 1.97 23.21 2.20
C GLN A 52 1.96 21.73 2.56
N ALA A 53 1.20 20.89 1.85
CA ALA A 53 1.17 19.45 2.08
C ALA A 53 2.56 18.81 1.85
N LYS A 54 3.30 19.29 0.84
CA LYS A 54 4.68 18.87 0.60
C LYS A 54 5.60 19.29 1.75
N ALA A 55 5.55 20.55 2.18
CA ALA A 55 6.37 21.05 3.29
C ALA A 55 6.10 20.28 4.59
N ILE A 56 4.83 19.91 4.86
CA ILE A 56 4.47 19.06 6.00
C ILE A 56 5.13 17.68 5.89
N LYS A 57 5.08 17.04 4.71
CA LYS A 57 5.74 15.74 4.50
C LYS A 57 7.25 15.82 4.71
N GLU A 58 7.89 16.85 4.16
CA GLU A 58 9.33 17.08 4.32
C GLU A 58 9.69 17.27 5.80
N HIS A 59 8.96 18.12 6.51
CA HIS A 59 9.13 18.33 7.94
C HIS A 59 8.94 17.04 8.76
N VAL A 60 7.93 16.22 8.43
CA VAL A 60 7.69 14.94 9.11
C VAL A 60 8.85 13.98 8.88
N LEU A 61 9.40 13.92 7.67
CA LEU A 61 10.56 13.07 7.36
C LEU A 61 11.83 13.55 8.07
N GLU A 62 12.06 14.86 8.14
CA GLU A 62 13.20 15.45 8.87
C GLU A 62 13.11 15.20 10.37
N ASN A 63 11.89 15.08 10.90
CA ASN A 63 11.61 14.88 12.33
C ASN A 63 11.02 13.49 12.61
N LEU A 64 11.36 12.49 11.78
CA LEU A 64 10.69 11.20 11.78
C LEU A 64 10.71 10.52 13.15
N GLY A 65 11.82 10.57 13.89
CA GLY A 65 11.92 9.99 15.23
C GLY A 65 10.86 10.52 16.21
N PHE A 66 10.63 11.83 16.21
CA PHE A 66 9.59 12.44 17.05
C PHE A 66 8.19 11.96 16.66
N TYR A 67 7.87 11.96 15.36
CA TYR A 67 6.54 11.57 14.89
C TYR A 67 6.26 10.08 15.09
N LEU A 68 7.29 9.24 15.01
CA LEU A 68 7.24 7.81 15.30
C LEU A 68 6.88 7.53 16.77
N GLU A 69 7.55 8.20 17.71
CA GLU A 69 7.24 8.09 19.15
C GLU A 69 5.85 8.68 19.48
N ALA A 70 5.50 9.81 18.85
CA ALA A 70 4.18 10.42 19.02
C ALA A 70 3.06 9.49 18.50
N PHE A 71 3.28 8.81 17.37
CA PHE A 71 2.36 7.81 16.85
C PHE A 71 2.21 6.63 17.80
N GLU A 72 3.32 6.07 18.30
CA GLU A 72 3.29 4.98 19.28
C GLU A 72 2.50 5.36 20.52
N ALA A 73 2.76 6.55 21.09
CA ALA A 73 2.05 7.03 22.26
C ALA A 73 0.53 7.09 22.04
N ARG A 74 0.08 7.57 20.87
CA ARG A 74 -1.35 7.61 20.51
C ARG A 74 -1.94 6.23 20.29
N VAL A 75 -1.21 5.29 19.68
CA VAL A 75 -1.64 3.90 19.49
C VAL A 75 -1.81 3.21 20.84
N THR A 76 -0.84 3.37 21.75
CA THR A 76 -0.90 2.81 23.09
C THR A 76 -2.05 3.40 23.91
N GLU A 77 -2.28 4.72 23.81
CA GLU A 77 -3.42 5.39 24.45
C GLU A 77 -4.77 4.84 23.94
N ALA A 78 -4.87 4.49 22.66
CA ALA A 78 -6.04 3.85 22.07
C ALA A 78 -6.16 2.34 22.40
N GLY A 79 -5.25 1.78 23.21
CA GLY A 79 -5.23 0.36 23.58
C GLY A 79 -4.54 -0.57 22.58
N GLY A 80 -3.87 -0.01 21.57
CA GLY A 80 -3.04 -0.76 20.63
C GLY A 80 -1.63 -1.03 21.16
N THR A 81 -0.85 -1.77 20.39
CA THR A 81 0.58 -2.02 20.67
C THR A 81 1.38 -1.82 19.39
N VAL A 82 2.43 -1.00 19.46
CA VAL A 82 3.39 -0.84 18.36
C VAL A 82 4.53 -1.83 18.57
N HIS A 83 4.89 -2.54 17.49
CA HIS A 83 6.01 -3.47 17.49
C HIS A 83 7.13 -2.93 16.61
N TRP A 84 8.17 -2.39 17.24
CA TRP A 84 9.38 -1.94 16.56
C TRP A 84 10.21 -3.13 16.08
N CYS A 85 10.39 -3.25 14.77
CA CYS A 85 11.18 -4.31 14.14
C CYS A 85 12.31 -3.69 13.32
N ARG A 86 13.55 -4.13 13.54
CA ARG A 86 14.76 -3.60 12.88
C ARG A 86 15.02 -4.22 11.51
N SER A 87 14.32 -5.31 11.18
CA SER A 87 14.51 -6.04 9.93
C SER A 87 13.22 -6.70 9.43
N ALA A 88 13.20 -7.04 8.14
CA ALA A 88 12.13 -7.83 7.52
C ALA A 88 11.92 -9.19 8.23
N ALA A 89 13.00 -9.84 8.69
CA ALA A 89 12.91 -11.11 9.41
C ALA A 89 12.23 -10.93 10.77
N GLU A 90 12.62 -9.92 11.53
CA GLU A 90 12.03 -9.61 12.83
C GLU A 90 10.55 -9.21 12.72
N ALA A 91 10.21 -8.42 11.69
CA ALA A 91 8.82 -8.05 11.40
C ALA A 91 7.96 -9.29 11.10
N ARG A 92 8.42 -10.17 10.20
CA ARG A 92 7.74 -11.42 9.86
C ARG A 92 7.53 -12.32 11.08
N THR A 93 8.59 -12.56 11.87
CA THR A 93 8.51 -13.35 13.09
C THR A 93 7.54 -12.75 14.11
N THR A 94 7.56 -11.43 14.28
CA THR A 94 6.68 -10.73 15.22
C THR A 94 5.22 -10.82 14.81
N ILE A 95 4.90 -10.55 13.54
CA ILE A 95 3.55 -10.65 13.00
C ILE A 95 3.03 -12.09 13.13
N LEU A 96 3.82 -13.09 12.74
CA LEU A 96 3.43 -14.49 12.87
C LEU A 96 3.16 -14.88 14.33
N ARG A 97 4.00 -14.42 15.26
CA ARG A 97 3.81 -14.67 16.70
C ARG A 97 2.47 -14.10 17.18
N ILE A 98 2.11 -12.88 16.74
CA ILE A 98 0.83 -12.24 17.09
C ILE A 98 -0.33 -13.08 16.55
N CYS A 99 -0.28 -13.50 15.28
CA CYS A 99 -1.30 -14.37 14.68
C CYS A 99 -1.46 -15.68 15.46
N LYS A 100 -0.34 -16.35 15.80
CA LYS A 100 -0.35 -17.61 16.57
C LYS A 100 -0.91 -17.43 17.97
N GLN A 101 -0.55 -16.35 18.67
CA GLN A 101 -1.08 -16.06 20.02
C GLN A 101 -2.60 -15.82 20.00
N ALA A 102 -3.11 -15.23 18.93
CA ALA A 102 -4.54 -15.06 18.72
C ALA A 102 -5.25 -16.34 18.24
N GLY A 103 -4.53 -17.42 17.93
CA GLY A 103 -5.08 -18.62 17.29
C GLY A 103 -5.66 -18.34 15.89
N ALA A 104 -5.15 -17.30 15.22
CA ALA A 104 -5.70 -16.83 13.95
C ALA A 104 -5.43 -17.84 12.82
N LYS A 105 -6.46 -18.07 11.99
CA LYS A 105 -6.36 -18.79 10.70
C LYS A 105 -6.37 -17.85 9.50
N THR A 106 -6.85 -16.63 9.72
CA THR A 106 -6.93 -15.58 8.72
C THR A 106 -6.54 -14.26 9.39
N VAL A 107 -5.87 -13.37 8.67
CA VAL A 107 -5.50 -12.04 9.13
C VAL A 107 -5.80 -11.01 8.05
N THR A 108 -6.54 -9.97 8.40
CA THR A 108 -6.74 -8.83 7.51
C THR A 108 -5.60 -7.84 7.66
N LYS A 109 -5.15 -7.27 6.54
CA LYS A 109 -4.12 -6.23 6.52
C LYS A 109 -4.54 -5.06 5.64
N SER A 110 -4.04 -3.88 6.00
CA SER A 110 -4.11 -2.70 5.15
C SER A 110 -2.99 -2.72 4.12
N LYS A 111 -3.20 -2.11 2.94
CA LYS A 111 -2.16 -1.92 1.94
C LYS A 111 -0.95 -1.21 2.53
N SER A 112 0.20 -1.87 2.45
CA SER A 112 1.51 -1.26 2.66
C SER A 112 2.47 -1.75 1.58
N MET A 113 3.30 -0.87 1.02
CA MET A 113 4.40 -1.34 0.16
C MET A 113 5.41 -2.16 0.95
N ILE A 114 5.60 -1.84 2.24
CA ILE A 114 6.49 -2.57 3.13
C ILE A 114 6.04 -4.02 3.31
N SER A 115 4.73 -4.31 3.28
CA SER A 115 4.26 -5.70 3.39
C SER A 115 4.72 -6.56 2.21
N GLU A 116 4.78 -5.96 1.01
CA GLU A 116 5.30 -6.62 -0.19
C GLU A 116 6.82 -6.78 -0.12
N GLU A 117 7.54 -5.73 0.28
CA GLU A 117 9.01 -5.75 0.39
C GLU A 117 9.52 -6.81 1.38
N ILE A 118 8.79 -7.06 2.48
CA ILE A 118 9.14 -8.10 3.45
C ILE A 118 8.55 -9.47 3.12
N ALA A 119 7.77 -9.60 2.03
CA ALA A 119 7.07 -10.81 1.62
C ALA A 119 6.20 -11.41 2.75
N ILE A 120 5.41 -10.58 3.43
CA ILE A 120 4.63 -11.04 4.60
C ILE A 120 3.53 -12.04 4.21
N ASN A 121 2.90 -11.87 3.05
CA ASN A 121 1.80 -12.73 2.62
C ASN A 121 2.26 -14.18 2.50
N GLU A 122 3.30 -14.41 1.69
CA GLU A 122 3.93 -15.73 1.53
C GLU A 122 4.41 -16.30 2.87
N HIS A 123 4.96 -15.44 3.74
CA HIS A 123 5.42 -15.88 5.05
C HIS A 123 4.27 -16.36 5.94
N LEU A 124 3.09 -15.74 5.89
CA LEU A 124 1.93 -16.15 6.67
C LEU A 124 1.27 -17.41 6.09
N GLU A 125 1.14 -17.47 4.77
CA GLU A 125 0.56 -18.63 4.06
C GLU A 125 1.36 -19.91 4.33
N THR A 126 2.70 -19.83 4.30
CA THR A 126 3.59 -20.97 4.64
C THR A 126 3.47 -21.44 6.09
N HIS A 127 2.76 -20.70 6.95
CA HIS A 127 2.49 -21.04 8.34
C HIS A 127 0.99 -21.18 8.65
N ASP A 128 0.19 -21.53 7.65
CA ASP A 128 -1.26 -21.80 7.78
C ASP A 128 -2.08 -20.62 8.30
N VAL A 129 -1.65 -19.39 7.98
CA VAL A 129 -2.40 -18.15 8.25
C VAL A 129 -2.68 -17.45 6.92
N GLU A 130 -3.95 -17.33 6.56
CA GLU A 130 -4.37 -16.69 5.31
C GLU A 130 -4.36 -15.15 5.45
N PRO A 131 -3.50 -14.41 4.74
CA PRO A 131 -3.59 -12.95 4.69
C PRO A 131 -4.76 -12.52 3.79
N VAL A 132 -5.45 -11.43 4.13
CA VAL A 132 -6.52 -10.84 3.30
C VAL A 132 -6.32 -9.33 3.22
N GLU A 133 -6.21 -8.81 1.99
CA GLU A 133 -6.13 -7.37 1.74
C GLU A 133 -7.45 -6.66 1.93
N THR A 134 -7.41 -5.48 2.56
CA THR A 134 -8.60 -4.61 2.68
C THR A 134 -8.68 -3.55 1.58
N ASP A 135 -7.58 -3.27 0.88
CA ASP A 135 -7.61 -2.38 -0.30
C ASP A 135 -8.16 -3.13 -1.51
N LEU A 136 -9.11 -2.53 -2.24
CA LEU A 136 -9.77 -3.19 -3.36
C LEU A 136 -8.79 -3.55 -4.50
N GLY A 137 -7.83 -2.67 -4.81
CA GLY A 137 -6.85 -2.91 -5.86
C GLY A 137 -5.96 -4.09 -5.51
N GLU A 138 -5.45 -4.08 -4.28
CA GLU A 138 -4.62 -5.16 -3.75
C GLU A 138 -5.39 -6.47 -3.62
N TYR A 139 -6.65 -6.41 -3.22
CA TYR A 139 -7.49 -7.61 -3.14
C TYR A 139 -7.74 -8.22 -4.52
N ILE A 140 -7.94 -7.40 -5.57
CA ILE A 140 -8.04 -7.90 -6.95
C ILE A 140 -6.73 -8.56 -7.38
N ILE A 141 -5.59 -7.95 -7.07
CA ILE A 141 -4.25 -8.49 -7.38
C ILE A 141 -4.05 -9.82 -6.64
N GLN A 142 -4.40 -9.89 -5.36
CA GLN A 142 -4.36 -11.08 -4.54
C GLN A 142 -5.22 -12.21 -5.13
N LEU A 143 -6.47 -11.92 -5.52
CA LEU A 143 -7.37 -12.89 -6.16
C LEU A 143 -6.85 -13.40 -7.51
N ARG A 144 -6.07 -12.58 -8.21
CA ARG A 144 -5.44 -12.95 -9.49
C ARG A 144 -4.09 -13.66 -9.31
N HIS A 145 -3.59 -13.74 -8.07
CA HIS A 145 -2.23 -14.21 -7.77
C HIS A 145 -1.17 -13.46 -8.58
N GLU A 146 -1.31 -12.13 -8.67
CA GLU A 146 -0.38 -11.22 -9.35
C GLU A 146 0.50 -10.47 -8.34
N PRO A 147 1.75 -10.09 -8.70
CA PRO A 147 2.66 -9.32 -7.83
C PRO A 147 2.31 -7.84 -7.73
#